data_AF-A0A6G7YCI6-F1
#
_entry.id   AF-A0A6G7YCI6-F1
#
_cell.length_a   1.000
_cell.length_b   1.000
_cell.length_c   1.000
_cell.angle_alpha   90.00
_cell.angle_beta   90.00
_cell.angle_gamma   90.00
#
_symmetry.space_group_name_H-M   'P 1'
#
loop_
_entity.id
_entity.type
_entity.pdbx_description
1 polymer ?
#
loop_
_entity_poly.entity_id
_entity_poly.type
_entity_poly.pdbx_seq_one_letter_code
_entity_poly.pdbx_strand_id
1 'polypeptide(L)' 'MMEAVVLHEIAHVVGLGHVNEPMELMHASNGGQVDHGPGDLEGLARLGSLPCR' A
#
# COMPACT_ATOMS: atom_id res chain seq x y z
N MET A 1 -2.69 14.16 -1.92
CA MET A 1 -2.31 13.94 -0.50
C MET A 1 -3.41 13.24 0.29
N MET A 2 -4.64 13.78 0.41
CA MET A 2 -5.72 13.03 1.09
C MET A 2 -6.01 11.68 0.43
N GLU A 3 -6.06 11.64 -0.91
CA GLU A 3 -6.24 10.40 -1.67
C GLU A 3 -5.17 9.35 -1.33
N ALA A 4 -3.90 9.75 -1.29
CA ALA A 4 -2.79 8.87 -0.94
C ALA A 4 -2.92 8.29 0.48
N VAL A 5 -3.40 9.10 1.45
CA VAL A 5 -3.72 8.61 2.80
C VAL A 5 -4.85 7.60 2.75
N VAL A 6 -5.93 7.88 2.02
CA VAL A 6 -7.04 6.94 1.87
C VAL A 6 -6.57 5.62 1.23
N LEU A 7 -5.73 5.68 0.20
CA LEU A 7 -5.16 4.50 -0.44
C LEU A 7 -4.24 3.70 0.51
N HIS A 8 -3.43 4.37 1.34
CA HIS A 8 -2.62 3.74 2.39
C HIS A 8 -3.49 2.97 3.38
N GLU A 9 -4.54 3.60 3.91
CA GLU A 9 -5.43 2.96 4.87
C GLU A 9 -6.26 1.83 4.23
N ILE A 10 -6.68 1.97 2.97
CA ILE A 10 -7.34 0.89 2.23
C ILE A 10 -6.39 -0.29 2.02
N ALA A 11 -5.12 -0.04 1.71
CA ALA A 11 -4.11 -1.08 1.59
C ALA A 11 -3.95 -1.86 2.91
N HIS A 12 -4.02 -1.21 4.08
CA HIS A 12 -4.14 -1.91 5.36
C HIS A 12 -5.40 -2.76 5.47
N VAL A 13 -6.57 -2.21 5.11
CA VAL A 13 -7.85 -2.93 5.18
C VAL A 13 -7.84 -4.21 4.35
N VAL A 14 -7.18 -4.20 3.18
CA VAL A 14 -7.08 -5.40 2.33
C VAL A 14 -5.95 -6.36 2.74
N GLY A 15 -5.09 -5.96 3.69
CA GLY A 15 -4.13 -6.86 4.33
C GLY A 15 -2.65 -6.54 4.13
N LEU A 16 -2.30 -5.37 3.57
CA LEU A 16 -0.90 -4.93 3.52
C LEU A 16 -0.46 -4.36 4.88
N GLY A 17 0.80 -4.60 5.24
CA GLY A 17 1.46 -4.02 6.41
C GLY A 17 2.44 -2.91 6.04
N HIS A 18 2.99 -2.23 7.06
CA HIS A 18 4.04 -1.25 6.81
C HIS A 18 5.33 -1.89 6.32
N VAL A 19 6.07 -1.14 5.50
CA VAL A 19 7.41 -1.47 5.00
C VAL A 19 8.41 -0.37 5.38
N ASN A 20 9.71 -0.67 5.30
CA ASN A 20 10.76 0.27 5.71
C ASN A 20 11.18 1.23 4.58
N GLU A 21 10.79 0.90 3.36
CA GLU A 21 11.22 1.51 2.12
C GLU A 21 10.50 2.85 1.94
N PRO A 22 11.18 4.00 2.08
CA PRO A 22 10.52 5.30 2.15
C PRO A 22 9.89 5.77 0.84
N MET A 23 10.03 5.02 -0.26
CA MET A 23 9.38 5.35 -1.53
C MET A 23 8.02 4.66 -1.69
N GLU A 24 7.73 3.65 -0.86
CA GLU A 24 6.47 2.92 -0.86
C GLU A 24 5.39 3.74 -0.15
N LEU A 25 4.16 3.69 -0.66
CA LEU A 25 3.02 4.31 0.00
C LEU A 25 2.75 3.65 1.35
N MET A 26 3.04 2.35 1.51
CA MET A 26 2.94 1.64 2.78
C MET A 26 4.13 1.87 3.73
N HIS A 27 5.01 2.84 3.46
CA HIS A 27 5.94 3.30 4.49
C HIS A 27 5.20 3.97 5.65
N ALA A 28 5.59 3.67 6.89
CA ALA A 28 4.86 4.13 8.09
C ALA A 28 4.79 5.65 8.27
N SER A 29 5.62 6.42 7.56
CA SER A 29 5.58 7.88 7.55
C SER A 29 5.47 8.40 6.13
N ASN A 30 4.45 9.20 5.86
CA ASN A 30 4.30 9.85 4.57
C ASN A 30 5.28 11.04 4.45
N GLY A 31 6.24 10.94 3.53
CA GLY A 31 7.22 11.95 3.17
C GLY A 31 6.88 12.72 1.89
N GLY A 32 5.69 12.53 1.34
CA GLY A 32 5.23 13.11 0.08
C GLY A 32 4.82 12.08 -0.98
N GLN A 33 4.72 10.80 -0.62
CA GLN A 33 4.28 9.74 -1.52
C GLN A 33 2.80 9.96 -1.87
N VAL A 34 2.49 9.88 -3.15
CA VAL A 34 1.12 10.04 -3.66
C VAL A 34 0.63 8.84 -4.47
N ASP A 35 1.54 7.96 -4.86
CA ASP A 35 1.29 6.76 -5.67
C ASP A 35 1.85 5.51 -4.98
N HIS A 36 1.34 4.35 -5.35
CA HIS A 36 1.88 3.06 -4.93
C HIS A 36 3.31 2.85 -5.46
N GLY A 37 4.19 2.38 -4.58
CA GLY A 37 5.51 1.91 -4.98
C GLY A 37 5.49 0.46 -5.49
N PRO A 38 6.64 -0.04 -5.98
CA PRO A 38 6.76 -1.41 -6.48
C PRO A 38 6.34 -2.49 -5.47
N GLY A 39 6.72 -2.34 -4.20
CA GLY A 39 6.38 -3.28 -3.12
C GLY A 39 4.89 -3.28 -2.80
N ASP A 40 4.25 -2.11 -2.79
CA ASP A 40 2.80 -1.98 -2.64
C ASP A 40 2.07 -2.73 -3.76
N LEU A 41 2.46 -2.49 -5.02
CA LEU A 41 1.85 -3.13 -6.19
C LEU A 41 2.05 -4.64 -6.19
N GLU A 42 3.24 -5.12 -5.81
CA GLU A 42 3.48 -6.55 -5.66
C GLU A 42 2.59 -7.16 -4.58
N GLY A 43 2.46 -6.51 -3.42
CA GLY A 43 1.58 -6.93 -2.34
C GLY A 43 0.12 -7.00 -2.77
N LEU A 44 -0.38 -5.95 -3.44
CA LEU A 44 -1.74 -5.91 -3.97
C LEU A 44 -1.97 -6.99 -5.03
N ALA A 45 -1.01 -7.24 -5.92
CA ALA A 45 -1.11 -8.31 -6.91
C ALA A 45 -1.19 -9.70 -6.26
N ARG A 46 -0.39 -9.94 -5.22
CA ARG A 46 -0.44 -11.18 -4.43
C ARG A 46 -1.82 -11.37 -3.78
N LEU A 47 -2.35 -10.35 -3.11
CA LEU A 47 -3.68 -10.38 -2.50
C LEU A 47 -4.79 -10.59 -3.54
N GLY A 48 -4.74 -9.86 -4.66
CA GLY A 48 -5.74 -9.95 -5.74
C GLY A 48 -5.74 -11.28 -6.49
N SER A 49 -4.67 -12.08 -6.37
CA SER A 49 -4.60 -13.42 -6.96
C SER A 49 -5.25 -14.52 -6.10
N LEU A 50 -5.65 -14.20 -4.87
CA LEU A 50 -6.32 -15.16 -4.00
C LEU A 50 -7.76 -15.41 -4.47
N PRO A 51 -8.27 -16.65 -4.37
CA PRO A 51 -9.66 -16.93 -4.72
C PRO A 51 -10.61 -16.25 -3.73
N CYS A 52 -11.70 -15.67 -4.25
CA CYS A 52 -12.81 -15.23 -3.43
C CYS A 52 -13.47 -16.45 -2.75
N ARG A 53 -13.89 -16.28 -1.50
CA ARG A 53 -14.64 -17.28 -0.73
C ARG A 53 -15.94 -16.69 -0.23
#